data_AF-A0A3A8L9P7-F1
#
_entry.id   AF-A0A3A8L9P7-F1
#
_cell.length_a   1.000
_cell.length_b   1.000
_cell.length_c   1.000
_cell.angle_alpha   90.00
_cell.angle_beta   90.00
_cell.angle_gamma   90.00
#
_symmetry.space_group_name_H-M   'P 1'
#
loop_
_entity.id
_entity.type
_entity.pdbx_description
1 polymer ?
#
loop_
_entity_poly.entity_id
_entity_poly.type
_entity_poly.pdbx_seq_one_letter_code
_entity_poly.pdbx_strand_id
1 'polypeptide(L)'
;MLLGLALTLGACGKDEVEDPGLQPGAQGAVDFKAPESVRLKLSVKAGQRYRFVCEPATLTGCLLQLRDAQSMEPVGEPRGTDIRLKWWVSLFWTASADGPVVMELQSNIGVSEGEAGQFKYQFTEATDDVGGSVDEAVNQPVTETGTSFEGFLEFPTDVDAWRLSVPADHILRVRCMATESGTDPDTEIIRPDGTSLGTYNYNDYTINDGLPFMGIKNVGGGDLILLVRPAGPWFYAPRYACRVSDAGLDDHGDVAEQATVVTVPERVDVTFGSRNDVDVLAADLIAGHVYLFKDATFISVDIPIYCGTTVTDAQGVQQGPKLATNGEGARFTAPTSGRYFLALERTLGKHSNWIYPVSHQYEITDVTP
;
A
#
# COMPACT_ATOMS: atom_id res chain seq x y z
N MET A 1 -21.37 89.78 19.34
CA MET A 1 -21.50 88.44 19.95
C MET A 1 -21.98 87.50 18.84
N LEU A 2 -21.14 86.55 18.49
CA LEU A 2 -21.33 85.58 17.41
C LEU A 2 -22.45 84.59 17.73
N LEU A 3 -23.32 84.32 16.76
CA LEU A 3 -24.13 83.10 16.68
C LEU A 3 -23.42 82.17 15.68
N GLY A 4 -22.83 81.08 16.19
CA GLY A 4 -22.15 80.07 15.38
C GLY A 4 -23.05 78.85 15.18
N LEU A 5 -23.41 78.57 13.93
CA LEU A 5 -24.06 77.33 13.49
C LEU A 5 -23.12 76.14 13.69
N ALA A 6 -23.61 75.09 14.35
CA ALA A 6 -22.96 73.78 14.39
C ALA A 6 -23.24 73.02 13.09
N LEU A 7 -22.20 72.75 12.31
CA LEU A 7 -22.20 71.82 11.19
C LEU A 7 -22.07 70.39 11.74
N THR A 8 -23.14 69.61 11.62
CA THR A 8 -23.10 68.15 11.77
C THR A 8 -22.51 67.55 10.49
N LEU A 9 -21.24 67.15 10.52
CA LEU A 9 -20.65 66.30 9.49
C LEU A 9 -21.14 64.87 9.70
N GLY A 10 -21.86 64.34 8.71
CA GLY A 10 -22.33 62.97 8.66
C GLY A 10 -21.16 61.99 8.64
N ALA A 11 -21.28 60.94 9.45
CA ALA A 11 -20.41 59.78 9.40
C ALA A 11 -20.69 59.01 8.11
N CYS A 12 -19.73 59.01 7.18
CA CYS A 12 -19.65 57.95 6.17
C CYS A 12 -19.25 56.67 6.90
N GLY A 13 -20.19 55.73 7.03
CA GLY A 13 -19.84 54.35 7.34
C GLY A 13 -18.87 53.87 6.27
N LYS A 14 -17.64 53.53 6.68
CA LYS A 14 -16.82 52.65 5.85
C LYS A 14 -17.52 51.30 5.92
N ASP A 15 -18.09 50.86 4.80
CA ASP A 15 -18.44 49.47 4.63
C ASP A 15 -17.22 48.64 5.04
N GLU A 16 -17.44 47.72 5.99
CA GLU A 16 -16.43 46.76 6.41
C GLU A 16 -15.97 46.04 5.14
N VAL A 17 -14.70 46.18 4.77
CA VAL A 17 -14.15 45.42 3.65
C VAL A 17 -14.20 43.97 4.10
N GLU A 18 -15.19 43.22 3.61
CA GLU A 18 -15.33 41.80 3.91
C GLU A 18 -13.99 41.13 3.64
N ASP A 19 -13.43 40.46 4.66
CA ASP A 19 -12.23 39.65 4.50
C ASP A 19 -12.51 38.62 3.39
N PRO A 20 -11.82 38.71 2.22
CA PRO A 20 -12.09 37.85 1.09
C PRO A 20 -11.70 36.39 1.38
N GLY A 21 -11.05 36.11 2.52
CA GLY A 21 -10.54 34.79 2.82
C GLY A 21 -9.37 34.41 1.91
N LEU A 22 -8.71 33.32 2.29
CA LEU A 22 -7.60 32.75 1.54
C LEU A 22 -8.07 32.27 0.17
N GLN A 23 -7.33 32.65 -0.86
CA GLN A 23 -7.55 32.16 -2.22
C GLN A 23 -6.74 30.88 -2.46
N PRO A 24 -7.16 30.01 -3.39
CA PRO A 24 -6.35 28.87 -3.79
C PRO A 24 -4.94 29.30 -4.24
N GLY A 25 -3.93 28.53 -3.87
CA GLY A 25 -2.51 28.89 -3.94
C GLY A 25 -1.96 29.54 -2.66
N ALA A 26 -2.81 29.88 -1.69
CA ALA A 26 -2.36 30.42 -0.41
C ALA A 26 -1.57 29.37 0.40
N GLN A 27 -0.46 29.81 0.98
CA GLN A 27 0.32 29.03 1.92
C GLN A 27 0.86 29.94 3.02
N GLY A 28 1.08 29.39 4.21
CA GLY A 28 1.55 30.19 5.32
C GLY A 28 1.74 29.38 6.58
N ALA A 29 1.87 30.09 7.70
CA ALA A 29 1.96 29.51 9.02
C ALA A 29 0.98 30.22 9.96
N VAL A 30 0.44 29.47 10.92
CA VAL A 30 -0.48 29.99 11.94
C VAL A 30 -0.01 29.55 13.31
N ASP A 31 -0.01 30.50 14.24
CA ASP A 31 0.26 30.21 15.63
C ASP A 31 -1.02 29.68 16.30
N PHE A 32 -0.83 28.69 17.16
CA PHE A 32 -1.87 27.98 17.88
C PHE A 32 -1.53 28.02 19.37
N LYS A 33 -2.56 28.11 20.22
CA LYS A 33 -2.43 27.96 21.66
C LYS A 33 -3.58 27.10 22.20
N ALA A 34 -3.26 25.96 22.81
CA ALA A 34 -4.26 25.05 23.34
C ALA A 34 -5.10 25.73 24.45
N PRO A 35 -6.43 25.48 24.49
CA PRO A 35 -7.21 24.55 23.66
C PRO A 35 -7.86 25.20 22.43
N GLU A 36 -7.49 26.43 22.08
CA GLU A 36 -8.17 27.21 21.05
C GLU A 36 -7.91 26.64 19.65
N SER A 37 -8.93 26.63 18.79
CA SER A 37 -8.78 26.29 17.38
C SER A 37 -8.35 27.50 16.56
N VAL A 38 -7.52 27.30 15.54
CA VAL A 38 -7.29 28.33 14.51
C VAL A 38 -8.32 28.16 13.41
N ARG A 39 -8.88 29.27 12.92
CA ARG A 39 -9.88 29.26 11.84
C ARG A 39 -9.38 30.09 10.67
N LEU A 40 -9.39 29.47 9.49
CA LEU A 40 -9.00 30.09 8.24
C LEU A 40 -10.20 30.13 7.32
N LYS A 41 -10.62 31.34 6.94
CA LYS A 41 -11.67 31.54 5.93
C LYS A 41 -11.06 31.26 4.55
N LEU A 42 -11.68 30.38 3.78
CA LEU A 42 -11.24 29.99 2.43
C LEU A 42 -12.29 30.41 1.41
N SER A 43 -11.88 30.98 0.29
CA SER A 43 -12.74 31.27 -0.84
C SER A 43 -12.81 30.08 -1.78
N VAL A 44 -14.03 29.57 -2.04
CA VAL A 44 -14.26 28.41 -2.92
C VAL A 44 -15.31 28.69 -4.00
N LYS A 45 -15.27 27.91 -5.07
CA LYS A 45 -16.24 27.90 -6.17
C LYS A 45 -16.98 26.57 -6.21
N ALA A 46 -18.28 26.60 -6.47
CA ALA A 46 -19.12 25.43 -6.62
C ALA A 46 -18.56 24.47 -7.67
N GLY A 47 -18.54 23.18 -7.35
CA GLY A 47 -18.03 22.11 -8.21
C GLY A 47 -16.50 22.02 -8.30
N GLN A 48 -15.75 23.00 -7.78
CA GLN A 48 -14.29 22.94 -7.77
C GLN A 48 -13.81 22.04 -6.62
N ARG A 49 -12.83 21.18 -6.91
CA ARG A 49 -12.12 20.38 -5.91
C ARG A 49 -10.95 21.17 -5.35
N TYR A 50 -10.75 21.03 -4.05
CA TYR A 50 -9.70 21.69 -3.29
C TYR A 50 -8.94 20.70 -2.43
N ARG A 51 -7.70 21.06 -2.12
CA ARG A 51 -6.84 20.39 -1.16
C ARG A 51 -6.40 21.40 -0.10
N PHE A 52 -6.50 20.99 1.16
CA PHE A 52 -5.93 21.72 2.28
C PHE A 52 -4.95 20.83 3.02
N VAL A 53 -3.71 21.30 3.19
CA VAL A 53 -2.65 20.59 3.89
C VAL A 53 -2.41 21.27 5.23
N CYS A 54 -2.30 20.48 6.30
CA CYS A 54 -1.76 20.94 7.59
C CYS A 54 -0.49 20.16 7.91
N GLU A 55 0.61 20.89 8.07
CA GLU A 55 1.90 20.33 8.48
C GLU A 55 2.25 20.86 9.89
N PRO A 56 2.40 19.98 10.89
CA PRO A 56 2.82 20.39 12.22
C PRO A 56 4.28 20.87 12.21
N ALA A 57 4.52 22.14 12.59
CA ALA A 57 5.87 22.72 12.61
C ALA A 57 6.54 22.52 13.98
N THR A 58 5.93 23.04 15.04
CA THR A 58 6.44 22.93 16.42
C THR A 58 5.58 22.06 17.33
N LEU A 59 4.31 21.83 16.97
CA LEU A 59 3.40 20.94 17.68
C LEU A 59 3.42 19.51 17.11
N THR A 60 2.71 18.60 17.77
CA THR A 60 2.44 17.26 17.26
C THR A 60 1.00 17.13 16.79
N GLY A 61 0.83 16.58 15.60
CA GLY A 61 -0.47 16.24 15.02
C GLY A 61 -1.33 17.43 14.60
N CYS A 62 -2.07 17.24 13.51
CA CYS A 62 -3.06 18.18 13.00
C CYS A 62 -4.43 17.51 13.02
N LEU A 63 -5.47 18.27 13.34
CA LEU A 63 -6.87 17.93 13.13
C LEU A 63 -7.52 19.05 12.31
N LEU A 64 -8.05 18.69 11.16
CA LEU A 64 -8.75 19.53 10.19
C LEU A 64 -10.24 19.23 10.26
N GLN A 65 -11.06 20.28 10.38
CA GLN A 65 -12.51 20.20 10.21
C GLN A 65 -12.96 21.32 9.27
N LEU A 66 -13.52 20.94 8.13
CA LEU A 66 -14.21 21.89 7.26
C LEU A 66 -15.55 22.27 7.91
N ARG A 67 -15.89 23.56 7.87
CA ARG A 67 -17.11 24.12 8.45
C ARG A 67 -17.79 25.09 7.50
N ASP A 68 -19.10 25.16 7.62
CA ASP A 68 -19.89 26.22 6.97
C ASP A 68 -19.50 27.59 7.57
N ALA A 69 -19.33 28.60 6.72
CA ALA A 69 -18.79 29.89 7.16
C ALA A 69 -19.78 30.72 8.01
N GLN A 70 -21.07 30.40 8.01
CA GLN A 70 -22.10 31.17 8.71
C GLN A 70 -22.54 30.47 9.99
N SER A 71 -22.95 29.22 9.86
CA SER A 71 -23.43 28.39 10.97
C SER A 71 -22.30 27.77 11.79
N MET A 72 -21.09 27.67 11.23
CA MET A 72 -19.96 26.94 11.81
C MET A 72 -20.22 25.44 12.00
N GLU A 73 -21.30 24.89 11.45
CA GLU A 73 -21.57 23.46 11.48
C GLU A 73 -20.53 22.68 10.66
N PRO A 74 -20.13 21.47 11.09
CA PRO A 74 -19.22 20.61 10.34
C PRO A 74 -19.73 20.31 8.93
N VAL A 75 -18.84 20.41 7.94
CA VAL A 75 -19.08 19.96 6.57
C VAL A 75 -18.21 18.73 6.32
N GLY A 76 -18.85 17.55 6.41
CA GLY A 76 -18.15 16.28 6.32
C GLY A 76 -17.35 15.92 7.58
N GLU A 77 -16.69 14.77 7.52
CA GLU A 77 -15.92 14.22 8.64
C GLU A 77 -14.59 14.95 8.83
N PRO A 78 -14.12 15.11 10.07
CA PRO A 78 -12.79 15.64 10.32
C PRO A 78 -11.70 14.72 9.78
N ARG A 79 -10.51 15.30 9.58
CA ARG A 79 -9.29 14.59 9.19
C ARG A 79 -8.17 14.94 10.13
N GLY A 80 -7.53 13.96 10.74
CA GLY A 80 -6.43 14.22 11.64
C GLY A 80 -5.46 13.07 11.76
N THR A 81 -4.35 13.34 12.44
CA THR A 81 -3.26 12.39 12.62
C THR A 81 -3.52 11.45 13.80
N ASP A 82 -3.50 10.14 13.60
CA ASP A 82 -3.81 9.10 14.62
C ASP A 82 -2.83 9.10 15.83
N ILE A 83 -1.61 9.60 15.65
CA ILE A 83 -0.49 9.40 16.59
C ILE A 83 0.34 10.68 16.83
N ARG A 84 1.18 10.67 17.88
CA ARG A 84 2.15 11.74 18.21
C ARG A 84 3.28 11.94 17.18
N LEU A 85 3.10 11.49 15.94
CA LEU A 85 4.08 11.69 14.88
C LEU A 85 3.88 13.06 14.23
N LYS A 86 4.97 13.64 13.72
CA LYS A 86 4.97 14.88 12.95
C LYS A 86 4.58 14.61 11.49
N TRP A 87 3.43 13.98 11.30
CA TRP A 87 2.88 13.74 9.97
C TRP A 87 2.00 14.92 9.59
N TRP A 88 2.08 15.34 8.33
CA TRP A 88 1.09 16.25 7.77
C TRP A 88 -0.20 15.47 7.47
N VAL A 89 -1.28 16.20 7.28
CA VAL A 89 -2.57 15.65 6.83
C VAL A 89 -3.10 16.49 5.69
N SER A 90 -3.63 15.83 4.67
CA SER A 90 -4.32 16.46 3.55
C SER A 90 -5.84 16.22 3.68
N LEU A 91 -6.64 17.26 3.49
CA LEU A 91 -8.09 17.17 3.35
C LEU A 91 -8.47 17.61 1.94
N PHE A 92 -9.20 16.74 1.24
CA PHE A 92 -9.76 17.00 -0.08
C PHE A 92 -11.28 17.14 0.02
N TRP A 93 -11.85 18.06 -0.75
CA TRP A 93 -13.30 18.21 -0.86
C TRP A 93 -13.66 18.89 -2.18
N THR A 94 -14.88 18.64 -2.65
CA THR A 94 -15.52 19.42 -3.71
C THR A 94 -16.50 20.40 -3.08
N ALA A 95 -16.35 21.70 -3.34
CA ALA A 95 -17.24 22.70 -2.81
C ALA A 95 -18.64 22.58 -3.46
N SER A 96 -19.69 22.57 -2.63
CA SER A 96 -21.08 22.45 -3.12
C SER A 96 -21.69 23.78 -3.56
N ALA A 97 -21.12 24.90 -3.14
CA ALA A 97 -21.59 26.25 -3.44
C ALA A 97 -20.41 27.23 -3.59
N ASP A 98 -20.67 28.37 -4.24
CA ASP A 98 -19.75 29.50 -4.28
C ASP A 98 -19.75 30.23 -2.93
N GLY A 99 -18.58 30.71 -2.51
CA GLY A 99 -18.45 31.58 -1.35
C GLY A 99 -17.46 31.05 -0.32
N PRO A 100 -17.48 31.60 0.90
CA PRO A 100 -16.51 31.23 1.92
C PRO A 100 -16.89 29.92 2.62
N VAL A 101 -15.86 29.14 2.95
CA VAL A 101 -15.91 28.06 3.96
C VAL A 101 -14.87 28.35 5.04
N VAL A 102 -14.98 27.70 6.19
CA VAL A 102 -13.98 27.82 7.27
C VAL A 102 -13.25 26.50 7.44
N MET A 103 -11.93 26.53 7.32
CA MET A 103 -11.08 25.44 7.78
C MET A 103 -10.72 25.69 9.24
N GLU A 104 -11.17 24.79 10.12
CA GLU A 104 -10.78 24.78 11.52
C GLU A 104 -9.60 23.83 11.74
N LEU A 105 -8.52 24.34 12.33
CA LEU A 105 -7.31 23.62 12.65
C LEU A 105 -7.20 23.48 14.18
N GLN A 106 -6.95 22.26 14.63
CA GLN A 106 -6.72 21.93 16.03
C GLN A 106 -5.49 21.01 16.14
N SER A 107 -4.88 20.94 17.32
CA SER A 107 -3.93 19.87 17.61
C SER A 107 -4.71 18.61 17.99
N ASN A 108 -4.36 17.46 17.39
CA ASN A 108 -5.16 16.25 17.54
C ASN A 108 -4.90 15.47 18.85
N ILE A 109 -3.76 15.67 19.54
CA ILE A 109 -3.38 14.84 20.70
C ILE A 109 -2.53 15.61 21.72
N GLY A 110 -2.94 15.56 23.00
CA GLY A 110 -2.04 15.62 24.16
C GLY A 110 -1.35 16.95 24.46
N VAL A 111 -1.67 18.03 23.75
CA VAL A 111 -1.18 19.37 24.11
C VAL A 111 -1.80 19.83 25.43
N SER A 112 -0.95 20.24 26.36
CA SER A 112 -1.41 20.77 27.64
C SER A 112 -2.05 22.15 27.44
N GLU A 113 -3.00 22.51 28.31
CA GLU A 113 -3.58 23.85 28.28
C GLU A 113 -2.48 24.93 28.33
N GLY A 114 -2.57 25.92 27.43
CA GLY A 114 -1.59 26.98 27.30
C GLY A 114 -0.33 26.64 26.49
N GLU A 115 -0.15 25.38 26.06
CA GLU A 115 0.90 25.00 25.12
C GLU A 115 0.68 25.70 23.78
N ALA A 116 1.75 26.30 23.25
CA ALA A 116 1.72 27.09 22.04
C ALA A 116 2.67 26.53 21.00
N GLY A 117 2.30 26.65 19.74
CA GLY A 117 3.18 26.33 18.62
C GLY A 117 2.56 26.71 17.29
N GLN A 118 3.02 26.09 16.21
CA GLN A 118 2.73 26.55 14.87
C GLN A 118 2.40 25.38 13.94
N PHE A 119 1.41 25.63 13.08
CA PHE A 119 1.10 24.81 11.91
C PHE A 119 1.47 25.57 10.65
N LYS A 120 1.97 24.86 9.63
CA LYS A 120 2.01 25.38 8.26
C LYS A 120 0.79 24.88 7.51
N TYR A 121 0.29 25.69 6.58
CA TYR A 121 -0.81 25.33 5.71
C TYR A 121 -0.52 25.58 4.24
N GLN A 122 -1.20 24.80 3.39
CA GLN A 122 -1.31 25.05 1.96
C GLN A 122 -2.76 24.82 1.56
N PHE A 123 -3.35 25.76 0.80
CA PHE A 123 -4.69 25.65 0.23
C PHE A 123 -4.58 25.76 -1.28
N THR A 124 -4.93 24.71 -2.01
CA THR A 124 -4.83 24.69 -3.48
C THR A 124 -6.11 24.18 -4.12
N GLU A 125 -6.34 24.57 -5.37
CA GLU A 125 -7.23 23.80 -6.24
C GLU A 125 -6.61 22.42 -6.47
N ALA A 126 -7.46 21.42 -6.61
CA ALA A 126 -7.06 20.06 -6.89
C ALA A 126 -7.87 19.51 -8.05
N THR A 127 -7.27 18.56 -8.74
CA THR A 127 -7.88 17.69 -9.75
C THR A 127 -7.46 16.28 -9.41
N ASP A 128 -8.24 15.31 -9.89
CA ASP A 128 -7.82 13.90 -9.95
C ASP A 128 -6.44 13.82 -10.61
N ASP A 129 -5.46 13.26 -9.89
CA ASP A 129 -4.10 13.13 -10.39
C ASP A 129 -3.95 11.91 -11.32
N VAL A 130 -4.77 10.87 -11.13
CA VAL A 130 -4.71 9.61 -11.86
C VAL A 130 -6.09 8.97 -11.97
N GLY A 131 -6.62 8.90 -13.20
CA GLY A 131 -7.91 8.24 -13.41
C GLY A 131 -7.89 6.75 -13.05
N GLY A 132 -9.05 6.24 -12.63
CA GLY A 132 -9.20 4.90 -12.04
C GLY A 132 -9.51 3.75 -12.99
N SER A 133 -9.50 4.01 -14.30
CA SER A 133 -9.80 3.00 -15.33
C SER A 133 -8.54 2.53 -16.06
N VAL A 134 -8.64 1.36 -16.71
CA VAL A 134 -7.56 0.82 -17.56
C VAL A 134 -7.17 1.80 -18.68
N ASP A 135 -8.15 2.51 -19.24
CA ASP A 135 -7.95 3.47 -20.33
C ASP A 135 -7.25 4.75 -19.86
N GLU A 136 -7.50 5.16 -18.62
CA GLU A 136 -6.89 6.34 -17.98
C GLU A 136 -5.54 6.03 -17.33
N ALA A 137 -5.16 4.75 -17.28
CA ALA A 137 -3.99 4.31 -16.54
C ALA A 137 -2.69 5.00 -17.00
N VAL A 138 -1.97 5.57 -16.04
CA VAL A 138 -0.74 6.34 -16.30
C VAL A 138 0.47 5.40 -16.34
N ASN A 139 1.29 5.52 -17.39
CA ASN A 139 2.48 4.67 -17.55
C ASN A 139 3.54 4.98 -16.49
N GLN A 140 4.01 3.94 -15.80
CA GLN A 140 5.17 4.01 -14.92
C GLN A 140 6.25 3.04 -15.38
N PRO A 141 7.54 3.47 -15.44
CA PRO A 141 8.61 2.59 -15.87
C PRO A 141 8.85 1.51 -14.82
N VAL A 142 9.10 0.28 -15.27
CA VAL A 142 9.51 -0.82 -14.41
C VAL A 142 10.97 -1.17 -14.73
N THR A 143 11.80 -1.25 -13.68
CA THR A 143 13.23 -1.57 -13.80
C THR A 143 13.62 -2.59 -12.74
N GLU A 144 14.74 -3.28 -12.94
CA GLU A 144 15.28 -4.24 -11.96
C GLU A 144 15.69 -3.58 -10.63
N THR A 145 16.18 -2.33 -10.67
CA THR A 145 16.55 -1.57 -9.46
C THR A 145 15.35 -0.94 -8.75
N GLY A 146 14.23 -0.88 -9.46
CA GLY A 146 12.95 -0.36 -9.04
C GLY A 146 12.75 1.12 -9.32
N THR A 147 11.49 1.47 -9.54
CA THR A 147 10.98 2.83 -9.75
C THR A 147 10.08 3.20 -8.59
N SER A 148 10.11 4.45 -8.16
CA SER A 148 9.15 4.99 -7.20
C SER A 148 8.32 6.11 -7.82
N PHE A 149 7.04 6.14 -7.50
CA PHE A 149 6.10 7.19 -7.90
C PHE A 149 5.10 7.43 -6.78
N GLU A 150 4.40 8.55 -6.84
CA GLU A 150 3.44 9.00 -5.83
C GLU A 150 2.09 9.28 -6.49
N GLY A 151 1.03 9.20 -5.69
CA GLY A 151 -0.33 9.58 -6.09
C GLY A 151 -1.17 10.05 -4.90
N PHE A 152 -2.38 10.53 -5.20
CA PHE A 152 -3.34 11.03 -4.23
C PHE A 152 -4.72 10.40 -4.41
N LEU A 153 -5.24 9.74 -3.38
CA LEU A 153 -6.53 9.05 -3.46
C LEU A 153 -7.74 9.95 -3.16
N GLU A 154 -7.87 11.16 -3.67
CA GLU A 154 -8.61 12.30 -3.10
C GLU A 154 -10.01 12.10 -2.45
N PHE A 155 -10.70 10.98 -2.65
CA PHE A 155 -11.95 10.64 -1.97
C PHE A 155 -11.99 9.15 -1.52
N PRO A 156 -12.89 8.78 -0.57
CA PRO A 156 -12.94 7.41 -0.04
C PRO A 156 -13.26 6.29 -1.04
N THR A 157 -13.65 6.64 -2.26
CA THR A 157 -13.92 5.70 -3.36
C THR A 157 -12.99 5.94 -4.55
N ASP A 158 -11.92 6.70 -4.37
CA ASP A 158 -10.97 6.99 -5.42
C ASP A 158 -10.18 5.74 -5.81
N VAL A 159 -9.78 5.71 -7.07
CA VAL A 159 -9.01 4.63 -7.64
C VAL A 159 -8.00 5.26 -8.58
N ASP A 160 -6.73 4.96 -8.37
CA ASP A 160 -5.67 5.39 -9.27
C ASP A 160 -5.22 4.19 -10.08
N ALA A 161 -5.21 4.30 -11.40
CA ALA A 161 -4.72 3.25 -12.29
C ALA A 161 -3.33 3.58 -12.84
N TRP A 162 -2.39 2.66 -12.64
CA TRP A 162 -1.02 2.76 -13.16
C TRP A 162 -0.74 1.62 -14.13
N ARG A 163 -0.19 1.94 -15.30
CA ARG A 163 0.20 0.95 -16.30
C ARG A 163 1.68 0.59 -16.16
N LEU A 164 1.94 -0.70 -16.02
CA LEU A 164 3.25 -1.28 -15.75
C LEU A 164 3.57 -2.32 -16.83
N SER A 165 4.52 -2.00 -17.72
CA SER A 165 4.95 -2.95 -18.75
C SER A 165 6.05 -3.86 -18.21
N VAL A 166 5.80 -5.17 -18.22
CA VAL A 166 6.74 -6.20 -17.74
C VAL A 166 6.90 -7.28 -18.81
N PRO A 167 8.11 -7.78 -19.09
CA PRO A 167 8.30 -8.86 -20.07
C PRO A 167 7.48 -10.12 -19.74
N ALA A 168 7.28 -10.98 -20.74
CA ALA A 168 6.67 -12.28 -20.52
C ALA A 168 7.50 -13.11 -19.54
N ASP A 169 6.82 -13.86 -18.67
CA ASP A 169 7.40 -14.77 -17.68
C ASP A 169 8.31 -14.09 -16.64
N HIS A 170 8.26 -12.76 -16.55
CA HIS A 170 8.93 -12.00 -15.50
C HIS A 170 7.99 -11.74 -14.31
N ILE A 171 8.57 -11.55 -13.12
CA ILE A 171 7.85 -11.27 -11.89
C ILE A 171 7.85 -9.76 -11.62
N LEU A 172 6.65 -9.17 -11.61
CA LEU A 172 6.45 -7.82 -11.09
C LEU A 172 6.42 -7.84 -9.56
N ARG A 173 7.19 -6.98 -8.90
CA ARG A 173 7.02 -6.66 -7.48
C ARG A 173 6.44 -5.28 -7.29
N VAL A 174 5.42 -5.17 -6.44
CA VAL A 174 4.75 -3.91 -6.11
C VAL A 174 4.63 -3.74 -4.60
N ARG A 175 4.97 -2.54 -4.12
CA ARG A 175 4.71 -2.13 -2.74
C ARG A 175 4.21 -0.69 -2.73
N CYS A 176 3.02 -0.46 -2.20
CA CYS A 176 2.47 0.88 -1.99
C CYS A 176 2.26 1.14 -0.50
N MET A 177 2.58 2.35 -0.07
CA MET A 177 2.48 2.77 1.34
C MET A 177 1.98 4.20 1.44
N ALA A 178 1.21 4.49 2.48
CA ALA A 178 0.86 5.84 2.89
C ALA A 178 2.14 6.65 3.18
N THR A 179 2.20 7.88 2.68
CA THR A 179 3.29 8.82 2.98
C THR A 179 2.87 9.95 3.93
N GLU A 180 1.63 9.87 4.40
CA GLU A 180 1.08 10.75 5.42
C GLU A 180 0.25 9.93 6.42
N SER A 181 -0.37 10.59 7.40
CA SER A 181 -1.19 9.87 8.38
C SER A 181 -2.37 9.17 7.74
N GLY A 182 -2.42 7.85 7.92
CA GLY A 182 -3.48 7.00 7.43
C GLY A 182 -3.06 5.53 7.40
N THR A 183 -3.90 4.70 6.80
CA THR A 183 -3.63 3.30 6.52
C THR A 183 -3.05 3.19 5.10
N ASP A 184 -2.08 2.29 4.92
CA ASP A 184 -1.58 1.97 3.58
C ASP A 184 -2.72 1.60 2.64
N PRO A 185 -2.65 1.98 1.36
CA PRO A 185 -3.73 1.74 0.42
C PRO A 185 -3.87 0.25 0.09
N ASP A 186 -5.09 -0.13 -0.28
CA ASP A 186 -5.33 -1.41 -0.94
C ASP A 186 -4.81 -1.32 -2.37
N THR A 187 -4.14 -2.38 -2.82
CA THR A 187 -3.66 -2.51 -4.18
C THR A 187 -4.21 -3.76 -4.83
N GLU A 188 -4.40 -3.69 -6.14
CA GLU A 188 -4.79 -4.80 -6.97
C GLU A 188 -4.00 -4.76 -8.28
N ILE A 189 -3.55 -5.92 -8.75
CA ILE A 189 -3.00 -6.04 -10.09
C ILE A 189 -4.04 -6.73 -10.97
N ILE A 190 -4.39 -6.09 -12.08
CA ILE A 190 -5.28 -6.64 -13.10
C ILE A 190 -4.57 -6.70 -14.45
N ARG A 191 -5.07 -7.55 -15.34
CA ARG A 191 -4.78 -7.48 -16.77
C ARG A 191 -5.59 -6.36 -17.43
N PRO A 192 -5.20 -5.89 -18.63
CA PRO A 192 -5.96 -4.89 -19.37
C PRO A 192 -7.41 -5.30 -19.72
N ASP A 193 -7.71 -6.61 -19.71
CA ASP A 193 -9.07 -7.13 -19.90
C ASP A 193 -9.94 -7.09 -18.61
N GLY A 194 -9.39 -6.60 -17.50
CA GLY A 194 -10.08 -6.54 -16.20
C GLY A 194 -9.87 -7.76 -15.31
N THR A 195 -9.16 -8.79 -15.76
CA THR A 195 -8.92 -10.00 -14.96
C THR A 195 -8.01 -9.68 -13.78
N SER A 196 -8.51 -9.86 -12.55
CA SER A 196 -7.72 -9.71 -11.33
C SER A 196 -6.68 -10.83 -11.16
N LEU A 197 -5.46 -10.45 -10.79
CA LEU A 197 -4.34 -11.35 -10.50
C LEU A 197 -4.00 -11.41 -9.02
N GLY A 198 -4.54 -10.48 -8.22
CA GLY A 198 -4.37 -10.49 -6.78
C GLY A 198 -4.52 -9.10 -6.15
N THR A 199 -4.85 -9.10 -4.86
CA THR A 199 -4.97 -7.92 -4.02
C THR A 199 -3.96 -7.95 -2.88
N TYR A 200 -3.56 -6.78 -2.39
CA TYR A 200 -2.56 -6.63 -1.32
C TYR A 200 -2.77 -5.34 -0.55
N ASN A 201 -2.58 -5.39 0.77
CA ASN A 201 -2.45 -4.21 1.63
C ASN A 201 -1.20 -4.36 2.48
N TYR A 202 -0.31 -3.36 2.50
CA TYR A 202 0.96 -3.51 3.21
C TYR A 202 0.80 -3.77 4.72
N ASN A 203 -0.19 -3.14 5.36
CA ASN A 203 -0.44 -3.29 6.80
C ASN A 203 -0.99 -4.68 7.17
N ASP A 204 -1.92 -5.21 6.36
CA ASP A 204 -2.53 -6.51 6.64
C ASP A 204 -1.56 -7.68 6.34
N TYR A 205 -0.71 -7.53 5.34
CA TYR A 205 0.02 -8.66 4.74
C TYR A 205 1.40 -8.89 5.33
N THR A 206 2.09 -7.86 5.81
CA THR A 206 3.41 -8.04 6.47
C THR A 206 3.33 -8.93 7.73
N ILE A 207 2.15 -9.01 8.35
CA ILE A 207 1.91 -9.81 9.55
C ILE A 207 1.56 -11.26 9.21
N ASN A 208 0.91 -11.52 8.06
CA ASN A 208 0.28 -12.81 7.78
C ASN A 208 0.95 -13.65 6.67
N ASP A 209 1.52 -13.02 5.64
CA ASP A 209 2.01 -13.73 4.44
C ASP A 209 3.52 -13.62 4.21
N GLY A 210 4.17 -12.75 4.98
CA GLY A 210 5.62 -12.64 5.03
C GLY A 210 6.33 -11.99 3.85
N LEU A 211 5.61 -11.54 2.82
CA LEU A 211 6.19 -10.73 1.78
C LEU A 211 5.93 -9.24 2.05
N PRO A 212 6.96 -8.37 2.01
CA PRO A 212 6.77 -6.92 2.12
C PRO A 212 6.32 -6.28 0.79
N PHE A 213 5.81 -7.07 -0.15
CA PHE A 213 5.35 -6.67 -1.48
C PHE A 213 4.36 -7.68 -2.05
N MET A 214 3.55 -7.25 -3.03
CA MET A 214 2.83 -8.13 -3.94
C MET A 214 3.77 -8.56 -5.07
N GLY A 215 3.87 -9.87 -5.33
CA GLY A 215 4.57 -10.43 -6.49
C GLY A 215 3.59 -11.01 -7.49
N ILE A 216 3.74 -10.75 -8.79
CA ILE A 216 2.87 -11.26 -9.86
C ILE A 216 3.72 -11.74 -11.04
N LYS A 217 3.55 -13.01 -11.43
CA LYS A 217 4.15 -13.59 -12.65
C LYS A 217 3.38 -13.11 -13.89
N ASN A 218 4.06 -12.43 -14.83
CA ASN A 218 3.45 -11.95 -16.05
C ASN A 218 3.55 -12.96 -17.21
N VAL A 219 2.88 -14.10 -17.07
CA VAL A 219 2.97 -15.24 -18.03
C VAL A 219 2.71 -14.83 -19.49
N GLY A 220 1.80 -13.87 -19.73
CA GLY A 220 1.48 -13.40 -21.09
C GLY A 220 2.40 -12.30 -21.62
N GLY A 221 3.22 -11.69 -20.75
CA GLY A 221 3.91 -10.44 -21.02
C GLY A 221 2.97 -9.25 -21.20
N GLY A 222 3.56 -8.10 -21.52
CA GLY A 222 2.82 -6.88 -21.82
C GLY A 222 2.45 -6.08 -20.57
N ASP A 223 1.35 -5.33 -20.67
CA ASP A 223 0.95 -4.39 -19.63
C ASP A 223 0.15 -5.06 -18.53
N LEU A 224 0.49 -4.72 -17.29
CA LEU A 224 -0.30 -4.94 -16.09
C LEU A 224 -0.82 -3.60 -15.58
N ILE A 225 -2.00 -3.60 -14.98
CA ILE A 225 -2.58 -2.40 -14.38
C ILE A 225 -2.59 -2.56 -12.86
N LEU A 226 -1.88 -1.67 -12.18
CA LEU A 226 -1.93 -1.51 -10.73
C LEU A 226 -3.04 -0.53 -10.39
N LEU A 227 -4.02 -1.01 -9.64
CA LEU A 227 -5.08 -0.19 -9.08
C LEU A 227 -4.74 0.07 -7.62
N VAL A 228 -4.73 1.34 -7.22
CA VAL A 228 -4.48 1.77 -5.83
C VAL A 228 -5.76 2.42 -5.30
N ARG A 229 -6.18 2.05 -4.09
CA ARG A 229 -7.46 2.49 -3.52
C ARG A 229 -7.36 2.71 -2.01
N PRO A 230 -8.27 3.50 -1.42
CA PRO A 230 -8.40 3.55 0.04
C PRO A 230 -8.65 2.16 0.64
N ALA A 231 -7.98 1.83 1.74
CA ALA A 231 -8.21 0.56 2.47
C ALA A 231 -9.61 0.45 3.10
N GLY A 232 -10.34 1.56 3.12
CA GLY A 232 -11.73 1.61 3.52
C GLY A 232 -12.21 3.05 3.71
N PRO A 233 -13.52 3.24 3.93
CA PRO A 233 -14.11 4.56 4.06
C PRO A 233 -13.61 5.35 5.29
N TRP A 234 -13.04 4.65 6.27
CA TRP A 234 -12.54 5.19 7.53
C TRP A 234 -11.01 5.18 7.63
N PHE A 235 -10.33 4.51 6.69
CA PHE A 235 -8.89 4.18 6.73
C PHE A 235 -8.20 4.75 5.49
N TYR A 236 -8.22 6.07 5.40
CA TYR A 236 -7.85 6.79 4.20
C TYR A 236 -6.48 7.45 4.35
N ALA A 237 -5.55 7.12 3.47
CA ALA A 237 -4.29 7.85 3.27
C ALA A 237 -4.39 8.66 1.98
N PRO A 238 -4.58 9.99 2.06
CA PRO A 238 -4.75 10.81 0.88
C PRO A 238 -3.52 10.85 -0.02
N ARG A 239 -2.34 10.51 0.47
CA ARG A 239 -1.10 10.46 -0.28
C ARG A 239 -0.38 9.14 -0.03
N TYR A 240 0.06 8.52 -1.12
CA TYR A 240 0.84 7.30 -1.06
C TYR A 240 2.04 7.37 -2.00
N ALA A 241 2.98 6.44 -1.79
CA ALA A 241 4.07 6.17 -2.71
C ALA A 241 4.07 4.68 -3.02
N CYS A 242 4.26 4.36 -4.29
CA CYS A 242 4.48 3.00 -4.75
C CYS A 242 5.93 2.83 -5.17
N ARG A 243 6.48 1.65 -4.90
CA ARG A 243 7.71 1.15 -5.50
C ARG A 243 7.40 -0.11 -6.29
N VAL A 244 7.80 -0.10 -7.55
CA VAL A 244 7.64 -1.22 -8.47
C VAL A 244 9.00 -1.67 -8.99
N SER A 245 9.19 -2.96 -9.23
CA SER A 245 10.42 -3.48 -9.84
C SER A 245 10.15 -4.76 -10.62
N ASP A 246 10.91 -4.95 -11.68
CA ASP A 246 11.00 -6.24 -12.38
C ASP A 246 11.98 -7.12 -11.58
N ALA A 247 11.49 -8.21 -11.00
CA ALA A 247 12.31 -9.14 -10.23
C ALA A 247 13.03 -10.18 -11.11
N GLY A 248 12.90 -10.06 -12.43
CA GLY A 248 13.46 -10.99 -13.40
C GLY A 248 12.54 -12.18 -13.66
N LEU A 249 13.11 -13.18 -14.32
CA LEU A 249 12.45 -14.45 -14.59
C LEU A 249 12.15 -15.21 -13.31
N ASP A 250 11.11 -16.02 -13.40
CA ASP A 250 10.84 -17.11 -12.49
C ASP A 250 12.03 -18.10 -12.43
N ASP A 251 12.43 -18.56 -11.25
CA ASP A 251 13.59 -19.45 -11.12
C ASP A 251 13.24 -20.91 -11.38
N HIS A 252 12.00 -21.31 -11.12
CA HIS A 252 11.46 -22.61 -11.50
C HIS A 252 10.05 -22.48 -12.09
N GLY A 253 9.66 -23.41 -12.97
CA GLY A 253 8.32 -23.36 -13.56
C GLY A 253 7.21 -23.83 -12.61
N ASP A 254 6.01 -23.26 -12.78
CA ASP A 254 4.81 -23.54 -11.99
C ASP A 254 4.14 -24.89 -12.27
N VAL A 255 4.53 -25.58 -13.35
CA VAL A 255 3.87 -26.80 -13.83
C VAL A 255 4.85 -27.91 -14.17
N ALA A 256 4.35 -29.14 -14.21
CA ALA A 256 5.14 -30.33 -14.50
C ALA A 256 5.92 -30.26 -15.83
N GLU A 257 5.33 -29.64 -16.85
CA GLU A 257 5.95 -29.47 -18.18
C GLU A 257 7.16 -28.52 -18.15
N GLN A 258 7.24 -27.65 -17.14
CA GLN A 258 8.30 -26.65 -16.95
C GLN A 258 9.21 -27.01 -15.76
N ALA A 259 9.05 -28.21 -15.21
CA ALA A 259 9.73 -28.60 -13.98
C ALA A 259 11.26 -28.63 -14.14
N THR A 260 11.95 -28.14 -13.11
CA THR A 260 13.41 -28.22 -13.04
C THR A 260 13.83 -29.63 -12.66
N VAL A 261 14.56 -30.31 -13.55
CA VAL A 261 14.99 -31.69 -13.33
C VAL A 261 16.20 -31.74 -12.39
N VAL A 262 16.11 -32.56 -11.33
CA VAL A 262 17.15 -32.73 -10.30
C VAL A 262 17.56 -34.19 -10.17
N THR A 263 18.81 -34.44 -9.76
CA THR A 263 19.36 -35.79 -9.52
C THR A 263 19.61 -35.99 -8.03
N VAL A 264 19.01 -37.00 -7.41
CA VAL A 264 19.15 -37.22 -5.96
C VAL A 264 20.54 -37.81 -5.61
N PRO A 265 21.27 -37.27 -4.60
CA PRO A 265 20.91 -36.15 -3.74
C PRO A 265 21.19 -34.78 -4.39
N GLU A 266 20.31 -33.81 -4.14
CA GLU A 266 20.44 -32.45 -4.67
C GLU A 266 20.06 -31.40 -3.63
N ARG A 267 20.62 -30.21 -3.78
CA ARG A 267 20.27 -29.00 -3.04
C ARG A 267 19.99 -27.88 -4.03
N VAL A 268 18.76 -27.38 -4.02
CA VAL A 268 18.25 -26.38 -4.97
C VAL A 268 17.90 -25.11 -4.21
N ASP A 269 18.33 -23.96 -4.71
CA ASP A 269 17.83 -22.68 -4.23
C ASP A 269 16.51 -22.37 -4.96
N VAL A 270 15.47 -22.02 -4.20
CA VAL A 270 14.07 -21.88 -4.65
C VAL A 270 13.54 -20.53 -4.17
N THR A 271 13.03 -19.69 -5.04
CA THR A 271 12.65 -18.30 -4.72
C THR A 271 11.19 -18.05 -5.07
N PHE A 272 10.33 -18.18 -4.06
CA PHE A 272 8.93 -17.79 -4.19
C PHE A 272 8.80 -16.27 -4.35
N GLY A 273 8.71 -15.82 -5.60
CA GLY A 273 8.56 -14.43 -6.02
C GLY A 273 7.17 -13.86 -5.77
N SER A 274 6.16 -14.70 -5.62
CA SER A 274 4.79 -14.33 -5.28
C SER A 274 4.22 -15.10 -4.06
N ARG A 275 2.99 -14.78 -3.65
CA ARG A 275 2.29 -15.50 -2.56
C ARG A 275 1.86 -16.89 -2.97
N ASN A 276 1.33 -17.00 -4.18
CA ASN A 276 0.79 -18.24 -4.75
C ASN A 276 1.81 -18.89 -5.69
N ASP A 277 3.09 -18.60 -5.44
CA ASP A 277 4.18 -19.11 -6.24
C ASP A 277 4.33 -20.61 -6.04
N VAL A 278 4.44 -21.34 -7.16
CA VAL A 278 4.67 -22.77 -7.17
C VAL A 278 5.95 -23.03 -7.93
N ASP A 279 6.91 -23.69 -7.29
CA ASP A 279 8.14 -24.10 -7.96
C ASP A 279 8.13 -25.60 -8.13
N VAL A 280 8.12 -26.09 -9.37
CA VAL A 280 8.05 -27.53 -9.65
C VAL A 280 9.44 -28.08 -9.94
N LEU A 281 9.87 -29.04 -9.12
CA LEU A 281 11.04 -29.87 -9.39
C LEU A 281 10.62 -31.25 -9.90
N ALA A 282 11.46 -31.89 -10.71
CA ALA A 282 11.25 -33.26 -11.19
C ALA A 282 12.44 -34.16 -10.83
N ALA A 283 12.17 -35.32 -10.25
CA ALA A 283 13.19 -36.30 -9.88
C ALA A 283 12.76 -37.71 -10.27
N ASP A 284 13.71 -38.52 -10.75
CA ASP A 284 13.48 -39.95 -10.99
C ASP A 284 13.77 -40.72 -9.69
N LEU A 285 12.73 -41.30 -9.10
CA LEU A 285 12.77 -42.00 -7.81
C LEU A 285 12.64 -43.52 -8.00
N ILE A 286 13.13 -44.29 -7.03
CA ILE A 286 13.17 -45.76 -7.07
C ILE A 286 12.13 -46.32 -6.10
N ALA A 287 11.35 -47.31 -6.56
CA ALA A 287 10.33 -47.99 -5.75
C ALA A 287 10.92 -48.51 -4.43
N GLY A 288 10.22 -48.23 -3.33
CA GLY A 288 10.59 -48.68 -1.98
C GLY A 288 11.68 -47.85 -1.30
N HIS A 289 12.36 -46.95 -2.02
CA HIS A 289 13.33 -46.04 -1.41
C HIS A 289 12.62 -44.97 -0.58
N VAL A 290 13.29 -44.52 0.48
CA VAL A 290 12.82 -43.44 1.36
C VAL A 290 13.63 -42.20 1.08
N TYR A 291 12.96 -41.14 0.66
CA TYR A 291 13.54 -39.83 0.39
C TYR A 291 13.23 -38.87 1.54
N LEU A 292 14.21 -38.09 1.94
CA LEU A 292 14.04 -36.97 2.88
C LEU A 292 14.04 -35.66 2.11
N PHE A 293 12.94 -34.92 2.23
CA PHE A 293 12.76 -33.57 1.72
C PHE A 293 12.95 -32.57 2.85
N LYS A 294 13.77 -31.56 2.64
CA LYS A 294 14.11 -30.61 3.70
C LYS A 294 14.27 -29.19 3.16
N ASP A 295 13.64 -28.25 3.84
CA ASP A 295 14.00 -26.85 3.76
C ASP A 295 15.18 -26.60 4.70
N ALA A 296 16.36 -26.40 4.12
CA ALA A 296 17.64 -26.19 4.79
C ALA A 296 18.01 -24.71 4.89
N THR A 297 17.08 -23.79 4.63
CA THR A 297 17.27 -22.33 4.75
C THR A 297 17.61 -21.99 6.20
N PHE A 298 18.90 -21.86 6.50
CA PHE A 298 19.42 -21.88 7.86
C PHE A 298 19.34 -20.50 8.53
N ILE A 299 18.23 -20.18 9.22
CA ILE A 299 18.21 -19.11 10.24
C ILE A 299 17.28 -19.52 11.40
N SER A 300 17.83 -20.19 12.42
CA SER A 300 17.15 -20.57 13.68
C SER A 300 15.97 -21.56 13.55
N VAL A 301 15.65 -22.25 14.64
CA VAL A 301 14.65 -23.33 14.74
C VAL A 301 13.18 -22.86 14.64
N ASP A 302 12.94 -21.59 14.29
CA ASP A 302 11.62 -20.96 14.33
C ASP A 302 11.36 -20.11 13.07
N ILE A 303 11.52 -20.70 11.87
CA ILE A 303 11.12 -20.03 10.63
C ILE A 303 9.60 -20.19 10.47
N PRO A 304 8.85 -19.07 10.36
CA PRO A 304 7.40 -19.08 10.23
C PRO A 304 6.96 -19.53 8.83
N ILE A 305 7.87 -19.59 7.85
CA ILE A 305 7.60 -19.99 6.48
C ILE A 305 8.66 -20.99 6.02
N TYR A 306 8.23 -22.08 5.38
CA TYR A 306 9.10 -23.10 4.80
C TYR A 306 8.52 -23.62 3.48
N CYS A 307 9.30 -24.41 2.73
CA CYS A 307 8.81 -25.13 1.55
C CYS A 307 7.79 -26.22 1.95
N GLY A 308 6.53 -26.07 1.57
CA GLY A 308 5.59 -27.19 1.57
C GLY A 308 5.74 -27.96 0.26
N THR A 309 5.81 -29.29 0.33
CA THR A 309 6.00 -30.13 -0.87
C THR A 309 4.77 -30.98 -1.13
N THR A 310 4.15 -30.81 -2.29
CA THR A 310 3.16 -31.75 -2.82
C THR A 310 3.86 -32.67 -3.83
N VAL A 311 3.76 -33.98 -3.61
CA VAL A 311 4.36 -34.98 -4.52
C VAL A 311 3.28 -35.49 -5.46
N THR A 312 3.56 -35.46 -6.76
CA THR A 312 2.73 -36.11 -7.79
C THR A 312 3.57 -37.11 -8.60
N ASP A 313 2.94 -38.18 -9.07
CA ASP A 313 3.58 -39.12 -9.99
C ASP A 313 3.55 -38.61 -11.44
N ALA A 314 4.13 -39.38 -12.37
CA ALA A 314 4.15 -39.06 -13.79
C ALA A 314 2.76 -38.98 -14.45
N GLN A 315 1.70 -39.44 -13.79
CA GLN A 315 0.31 -39.32 -14.25
C GLN A 315 -0.40 -38.11 -13.64
N GLY A 316 0.30 -37.31 -12.83
CA GLY A 316 -0.27 -36.17 -12.10
C GLY A 316 -1.08 -36.57 -10.87
N VAL A 317 -0.98 -37.83 -10.41
CA VAL A 317 -1.70 -38.27 -9.22
C VAL A 317 -0.90 -37.88 -7.98
N GLN A 318 -1.54 -37.12 -7.09
CA GLN A 318 -0.96 -36.70 -5.82
C GLN A 318 -0.74 -37.89 -4.87
N GLN A 319 0.47 -38.01 -4.34
CA GLN A 319 0.93 -39.11 -3.50
C GLN A 319 0.87 -38.73 -2.02
N GLY A 320 -0.34 -38.49 -1.51
CA GLY A 320 -0.60 -38.14 -0.11
C GLY A 320 -0.72 -36.62 0.16
N PRO A 321 -0.83 -36.19 1.43
CA PRO A 321 -0.99 -34.78 1.77
C PRO A 321 0.28 -33.98 1.49
N LYS A 322 0.15 -32.65 1.41
CA LYS A 322 1.29 -31.72 1.36
C LYS A 322 2.20 -31.96 2.57
N LEU A 323 3.49 -32.16 2.30
CA LEU A 323 4.51 -32.48 3.27
C LEU A 323 5.12 -31.20 3.84
N ALA A 324 5.28 -31.14 5.17
CA ALA A 324 5.97 -30.05 5.83
C ALA A 324 7.47 -30.34 5.88
N THR A 325 8.28 -29.64 5.06
CA THR A 325 9.72 -29.94 4.96
C THR A 325 10.58 -29.10 5.90
N ASN A 326 10.01 -28.47 6.93
CA ASN A 326 10.78 -27.69 7.92
C ASN A 326 11.61 -28.56 8.87
N GLY A 327 12.66 -27.97 9.46
CA GLY A 327 13.39 -28.54 10.59
C GLY A 327 14.01 -29.92 10.31
N GLU A 328 13.37 -30.99 10.80
CA GLU A 328 13.79 -32.38 10.60
C GLU A 328 13.56 -32.89 9.17
N GLY A 329 12.73 -32.20 8.38
CA GLY A 329 12.32 -32.60 7.03
C GLY A 329 11.19 -33.62 7.02
N ALA A 330 10.63 -33.86 5.82
CA ALA A 330 9.57 -34.84 5.59
C ALA A 330 10.10 -36.07 4.84
N ARG A 331 9.63 -37.25 5.23
CA ARG A 331 9.99 -38.51 4.55
C ARG A 331 8.90 -38.90 3.56
N PHE A 332 9.32 -39.33 2.38
CA PHE A 332 8.47 -39.88 1.33
C PHE A 332 9.01 -41.22 0.85
N THR A 333 8.18 -42.25 0.84
CA THR A 333 8.53 -43.56 0.27
C THR A 333 7.93 -43.65 -1.13
N ALA A 334 8.77 -43.79 -2.16
CA ALA A 334 8.28 -43.89 -3.54
C ALA A 334 7.56 -45.24 -3.75
N PRO A 335 6.26 -45.26 -4.07
CA PRO A 335 5.52 -46.52 -4.25
C PRO A 335 5.94 -47.28 -5.52
N THR A 336 6.38 -46.55 -6.54
CA THR A 336 6.83 -47.09 -7.83
C THR A 336 8.09 -46.36 -8.30
N SER A 337 8.89 -47.01 -9.16
CA SER A 337 10.03 -46.35 -9.80
C SER A 337 9.54 -45.51 -10.96
N GLY A 338 10.02 -44.27 -11.08
CA GLY A 338 9.65 -43.38 -12.17
C GLY A 338 9.88 -41.91 -11.82
N ARG A 339 9.40 -41.04 -12.72
CA ARG A 339 9.45 -39.60 -12.51
C ARG A 339 8.36 -39.15 -11.54
N TYR A 340 8.77 -38.35 -10.57
CA TYR A 340 7.87 -37.64 -9.67
C TYR A 340 8.09 -36.13 -9.80
N PHE A 341 7.04 -35.37 -9.58
CA PHE A 341 7.08 -33.91 -9.51
C PHE A 341 6.84 -33.45 -8.08
N LEU A 342 7.67 -32.51 -7.63
CA LEU A 342 7.66 -31.92 -6.32
C LEU A 342 7.21 -30.46 -6.50
N ALA A 343 5.93 -30.19 -6.30
CA ALA A 343 5.41 -28.83 -6.31
C ALA A 343 5.70 -28.20 -4.94
N LEU A 344 6.61 -27.23 -4.94
CA LEU A 344 7.05 -26.50 -3.76
C LEU A 344 6.25 -25.20 -3.67
N GLU A 345 5.74 -24.90 -2.48
CA GLU A 345 5.00 -23.67 -2.21
C GLU A 345 5.38 -23.13 -0.84
N ARG A 346 5.22 -21.83 -0.61
CA ARG A 346 5.30 -21.30 0.76
C ARG A 346 4.25 -21.94 1.66
N THR A 347 4.68 -22.41 2.82
CA THR A 347 3.79 -22.91 3.86
C THR A 347 4.10 -22.24 5.19
N LEU A 348 3.04 -21.71 5.83
CA LEU A 348 3.11 -21.11 7.15
C LEU A 348 3.24 -22.20 8.23
N GLY A 349 4.28 -22.09 9.04
CA GLY A 349 4.47 -22.85 10.26
C GLY A 349 3.64 -22.31 11.43
N LYS A 350 3.76 -22.96 12.59
CA LYS A 350 3.02 -22.61 13.80
C LYS A 350 3.60 -21.44 14.59
N HIS A 351 4.70 -20.85 14.13
CA HIS A 351 5.50 -19.89 14.88
C HIS A 351 5.24 -18.47 14.37
N SER A 352 5.24 -17.49 15.28
CA SER A 352 4.87 -16.09 15.03
C SER A 352 6.07 -15.18 14.79
N ASN A 353 7.14 -15.68 14.18
CA ASN A 353 8.36 -14.90 13.97
C ASN A 353 8.18 -13.96 12.76
N TRP A 354 8.95 -12.86 12.71
CA TRP A 354 8.80 -11.79 11.70
C TRP A 354 9.77 -11.91 10.53
N ILE A 355 10.54 -12.99 10.46
CA ILE A 355 11.55 -13.21 9.42
C ILE A 355 10.95 -14.12 8.35
N TYR A 356 10.87 -13.59 7.14
CA TYR A 356 10.24 -14.25 6.02
C TYR A 356 11.23 -14.34 4.85
N PRO A 357 11.96 -15.46 4.72
CA PRO A 357 12.91 -15.61 3.65
C PRO A 357 12.19 -15.60 2.30
N VAL A 358 12.75 -14.84 1.36
CA VAL A 358 12.26 -14.84 -0.03
C VAL A 358 12.74 -16.07 -0.80
N SER A 359 13.95 -16.51 -0.49
CA SER A 359 14.60 -17.68 -1.09
C SER A 359 14.82 -18.75 -0.03
N HIS A 360 14.60 -19.98 -0.44
CA HIS A 360 14.73 -21.18 0.35
C HIS A 360 15.78 -22.11 -0.26
N GLN A 361 16.43 -22.93 0.57
CA GLN A 361 17.35 -23.96 0.13
C GLN A 361 16.70 -25.32 0.33
N TYR A 362 16.12 -25.87 -0.72
CA TYR A 362 15.44 -27.16 -0.72
C TYR A 362 16.41 -28.31 -0.95
N GLU A 363 16.33 -29.36 -0.15
CA GLU A 363 17.16 -30.56 -0.25
C GLU A 363 16.30 -31.80 -0.48
N ILE A 364 16.77 -32.67 -1.35
CA ILE A 364 16.27 -34.04 -1.54
C ILE A 364 17.42 -35.03 -1.35
N THR A 365 17.24 -36.00 -0.46
CA THR A 365 18.25 -37.03 -0.19
C THR A 365 17.61 -38.41 -0.11
N ASP A 366 18.29 -39.43 -0.61
CA ASP A 366 17.90 -40.83 -0.39
C ASP A 366 18.45 -41.28 0.96
N VAL A 367 17.57 -41.70 1.85
CA VAL A 367 17.88 -42.14 3.23
C VAL A 367 17.47 -43.60 3.46
N THR A 368 17.34 -44.36 2.38
CA THR A 368 17.10 -45.80 2.45
C THR A 368 18.24 -46.49 3.21
N PRO A 369 17.95 -47.32 4.23
CA PRO A 369 18.96 -47.99 5.05
C PRO A 369 19.90 -48.95 4.31
#